data_AF-A0A1P8YMY3-F1
#
_entry.id   AF-A0A1P8YMY3-F1
#
_cell.length_a   1.000
_cell.length_b   1.000
_cell.length_c   1.000
_cell.angle_alpha   90.00
_cell.angle_beta   90.00
_cell.angle_gamma   90.00
#
_symmetry.space_group_name_H-M   'P 1'
#
loop_
_entity.id
_entity.type
_entity.pdbx_description
1 polymer ?
#
loop_
_entity_poly.entity_id
_entity_poly.type
_entity_poly.pdbx_seq_one_letter_code
_entity_poly.pdbx_strand_id
1 'polypeptide(L)' 'MKLAAAEAILSVVADELAVDKIVPSPLDPRVAPAVAEAVAAAAKAEGVAQA' A
#
# COMPACT_ATOMS: atom_id res chain seq x y z
N MET A 1 -11.01 2.58 -0.27
CA MET A 1 -10.02 1.56 -0.75
C MET A 1 -8.83 2.07 -1.60
N LYS A 2 -9.00 2.80 -2.73
CA LYS A 2 -7.85 3.19 -3.59
C LYS A 2 -6.80 4.07 -2.88
N LEU A 3 -7.26 4.97 -2.01
CA LEU A 3 -6.38 5.82 -1.19
C LEU A 3 -5.53 4.97 -0.24
N ALA A 4 -6.12 3.98 0.43
CA ALA A 4 -5.38 3.05 1.30
C ALA A 4 -4.29 2.27 0.54
N ALA A 5 -4.54 1.87 -0.71
CA ALA A 5 -3.52 1.26 -1.54
C ALA A 5 -2.37 2.22 -1.86
N ALA A 6 -2.67 3.49 -2.17
CA ALA A 6 -1.66 4.50 -2.46
C ALA A 6 -0.82 4.83 -1.22
N GLU A 7 -1.44 4.92 -0.04
CA GLU A 7 -0.76 5.12 1.25
C GLU A 7 0.16 3.95 1.58
N ALA A 8 -0.28 2.71 1.33
CA ALA A 8 0.56 1.52 1.53
C ALA A 8 1.76 1.46 0.57
N ILE A 9 1.59 1.88 -0.69
CA ILE A 9 2.72 1.97 -1.63
C ILE A 9 3.73 3.02 -1.15
N LEU A 10 3.25 4.18 -0.67
CA LEU A 10 4.10 5.22 -0.11
C LEU A 10 4.86 4.72 1.12
N SER A 11 4.21 3.98 2.03
CA SER A 11 4.86 3.51 3.25
C SER A 11 6.02 2.55 2.98
N VAL A 12 6.03 1.84 1.84
CA VAL A 12 7.14 0.95 1.45
C VAL A 12 8.40 1.72 1.08
N VAL A 13 8.27 2.91 0.49
CA VAL A 13 9.41 3.72 0.01
C VAL A 13 9.72 4.92 0.90
N ALA A 14 8.94 5.17 1.96
CA ALA A 14 8.99 6.40 2.75
C ALA A 14 10.40 6.77 3.26
N ASP A 15 11.14 5.79 3.78
CA ASP A 15 12.51 5.98 4.29
C ASP A 15 13.58 6.01 3.18
N GLU A 16 13.18 5.67 1.95
CA GLU A 16 14.06 5.55 0.78
C GLU A 16 13.75 6.63 -0.29
N LEU A 17 12.94 7.64 0.06
CA LEU A 17 12.53 8.69 -0.86
C LEU A 17 13.72 9.52 -1.37
N ALA A 18 13.81 9.65 -2.68
CA ALA A 18 14.77 10.49 -3.36
C ALA A 18 14.16 11.07 -4.65
N VAL A 19 14.82 12.05 -5.26
CA VAL A 19 14.35 12.69 -6.51
C VAL A 19 14.11 11.67 -7.63
N ASP A 20 14.92 10.61 -7.67
CA ASP A 20 14.85 9.51 -8.63
C ASP A 20 14.12 8.27 -8.08
N LYS A 21 13.60 8.32 -6.85
CA LYS A 21 12.94 7.20 -6.16
C LYS A 21 11.73 7.69 -5.36
N ILE A 22 10.67 8.01 -6.08
CA ILE A 22 9.39 8.49 -5.51
C ILE A 22 8.34 7.37 -5.34
N VAL A 23 8.61 6.19 -5.88
CA VAL A 23 7.74 5.00 -5.85
C VAL A 23 8.64 3.77 -5.71
N PRO A 24 8.23 2.70 -4.99
CA PRO A 24 9.00 1.47 -4.92
C PRO A 24 9.06 0.77 -6.30
N SER A 25 10.00 -0.16 -6.44
CA SER A 25 10.04 -1.04 -7.60
C SER A 25 8.72 -1.83 -7.71
N PRO A 26 8.15 -2.01 -8.92
CA PRO A 26 6.97 -2.86 -9.12
C PRO A 26 7.19 -4.33 -8.73
N LEU A 27 8.45 -4.75 -8.64
CA LEU A 27 8.85 -6.10 -8.23
C LEU A 27 9.35 -6.17 -6.77
N ASP A 28 9.23 -5.08 -6.01
CA ASP A 28 9.56 -5.08 -4.59
C ASP A 28 8.56 -6.01 -3.85
N PRO A 29 9.04 -7.10 -3.23
CA PRO A 29 8.17 -8.09 -2.59
C PRO A 29 7.40 -7.53 -1.39
N ARG A 30 7.77 -6.35 -0.88
CA ARG A 30 7.06 -5.67 0.23
C ARG A 30 5.75 -5.02 -0.22
N VAL A 31 5.60 -4.68 -1.51
CA VAL A 31 4.45 -3.90 -2.01
C VAL A 31 3.15 -4.71 -1.96
N ALA A 32 3.15 -5.91 -2.53
CA ALA A 32 1.96 -6.75 -2.61
C ALA A 32 1.34 -7.05 -1.22
N PRO A 33 2.09 -7.50 -0.19
CA PRO A 33 1.52 -7.74 1.13
C PRO A 33 1.03 -6.46 1.80
N ALA A 34 1.79 -5.35 1.72
CA ALA A 34 1.39 -4.08 2.34
C ALA A 34 0.08 -3.53 1.75
N VAL A 35 -0.05 -3.57 0.42
CA VAL A 35 -1.27 -3.13 -0.28
C VAL A 35 -2.45 -4.05 0.04
N ALA A 36 -2.25 -5.36 0.03
CA ALA A 36 -3.30 -6.32 0.34
C ALA A 36 -3.84 -6.13 1.77
N GLU A 37 -2.97 -5.94 2.76
CA GLU A 37 -3.35 -5.67 4.15
C GLU A 37 -4.14 -4.36 4.27
N ALA A 38 -3.62 -3.26 3.73
CA ALA A 38 -4.27 -1.95 3.81
C ALA A 38 -5.64 -1.90 3.11
N VAL A 39 -5.73 -2.52 1.93
CA VAL A 39 -7.01 -2.59 1.20
C VAL A 39 -8.00 -3.49 1.93
N ALA A 40 -7.57 -4.62 2.49
CA ALA A 40 -8.44 -5.48 3.28
C ALA A 40 -8.95 -4.77 4.54
N ALA A 41 -8.09 -4.02 5.25
CA ALA A 41 -8.50 -3.20 6.39
C ALA A 41 -9.52 -2.12 5.98
N ALA A 42 -9.28 -1.42 4.87
CA ALA A 42 -10.21 -0.42 4.35
C ALA A 42 -11.56 -1.04 3.94
N ALA A 43 -11.55 -2.19 3.28
CA ALA A 43 -12.77 -2.89 2.87
C ALA A 43 -13.62 -3.35 4.07
N LYS A 44 -12.97 -3.83 5.14
CA LYS A 44 -13.64 -4.17 6.40
C LYS A 44 -14.23 -2.93 7.09
N ALA A 45 -13.48 -1.83 7.15
CA ALA A 45 -13.95 -0.58 7.75
C ALA A 45 -15.13 0.04 6.99
N GLU A 46 -15.14 -0.07 5.66
CA GLU A 46 -16.23 0.39 4.79
C GLU A 46 -17.43 -0.58 4.78
N GLY A 47 -17.34 -1.74 5.45
CA GLY A 47 -18.42 -2.73 5.54
C GLY A 47 -18.70 -3.52 4.26
N VAL A 48 -17.78 -3.46 3.27
CA VAL A 48 -17.92 -4.12 1.97
C VAL A 48 -17.25 -5.50 1.91
N ALA A 49 -16.48 -5.88 2.95
CA ALA A 49 -15.86 -7.20 3.08
C ALA A 49 -15.92 -7.70 4.54
N GLN A 50 -15.90 -9.02 4.71
CA GLN A 50 -15.92 -9.71 6.02
C GLN A 50 -14.63 -10.52 6.22
N ALA A 51 -14.41 -11.00 7.45
CA ALA A 51 -13.24 -11.78 7.84
C ALA A 51 -13.36 -13.26 7.41
#